data_AF-A0A7C7SKE2-F1
#
_entry.id   AF-A0A7C7SKE2-F1
#
_cell.length_a   1.000
_cell.length_b   1.000
_cell.length_c   1.000
_cell.angle_alpha   90.00
_cell.angle_beta   90.00
_cell.angle_gamma   90.00
#
_symmetry.space_group_name_H-M   'P 1'
#
loop_
_entity.id
_entity.type
_entity.pdbx_description
1 polymer ?
#
loop_
_entity_poly.entity_id
_entity_poly.type
_entity_poly.pdbx_seq_one_letter_code
_entity_poly.pdbx_strand_id
1 'polypeptide(L)'
;MERQATIRQELSMALAAVYTQTLLPRIGGGRVPAAELLMIGYGARQHIRKNQVQHLHQEITLTRRHGSFTFEESLARLVQQGQLERREAMARTGHPEELELVLRDTRETTGA
;
A
#
# COMPACT_ATOMS: atom_id res chain seq x y z
N MET A 1 -12.62 -27.24 -8.74
CA MET A 1 -11.65 -26.64 -7.80
C MET A 1 -10.23 -26.58 -8.37
N GLU A 2 -9.79 -27.58 -9.15
CA GLU A 2 -8.45 -27.60 -9.80
C GLU A 2 -8.16 -26.36 -10.65
N ARG A 3 -9.14 -25.85 -11.41
CA ARG A 3 -8.98 -24.64 -12.23
C ARG A 3 -8.47 -23.42 -11.45
N GLN A 4 -8.93 -23.22 -10.21
CA GLN A 4 -8.47 -22.09 -9.39
C GLN A 4 -7.02 -22.25 -8.93
N ALA A 5 -6.59 -23.48 -8.64
CA ALA A 5 -5.21 -23.76 -8.26
C ALA A 5 -4.25 -23.52 -9.43
N THR A 6 -4.61 -23.98 -10.64
CA THR A 6 -3.83 -23.69 -11.86
C THR A 6 -3.74 -22.19 -12.14
N ILE A 7 -4.86 -21.46 -12.05
CA ILE A 7 -4.88 -20.00 -12.23
C ILE A 7 -3.97 -19.31 -11.21
N ARG A 8 -3.99 -19.69 -9.93
CA ARG A 8 -3.07 -19.12 -8.93
C ARG A 8 -1.62 -19.41 -9.24
N GLN A 9 -1.31 -20.61 -9.72
CA GLN A 9 0.04 -20.97 -10.13
C GLN A 9 0.53 -20.08 -11.28
N GLU A 10 -0.27 -19.91 -12.32
CA GLU A 10 0.04 -19.02 -13.46
C GLU A 10 0.19 -17.56 -13.03
N LEU A 11 -0.76 -17.04 -12.25
CA LEU A 11 -0.70 -15.68 -11.70
C LEU A 11 0.56 -15.46 -10.88
N SER A 12 0.96 -16.42 -10.04
CA SER A 12 2.18 -16.29 -9.22
C SER A 12 3.46 -16.20 -10.05
N MET A 13 3.44 -16.62 -11.32
CA MET A 13 4.59 -16.51 -12.22
C MET A 13 4.52 -15.24 -13.05
N ALA A 14 3.34 -14.88 -13.56
CA ALA A 14 3.16 -13.75 -14.47
C ALA A 14 3.11 -12.39 -13.76
N LEU A 15 2.60 -12.32 -12.53
CA LEU A 15 2.38 -11.04 -11.83
C LEU A 15 3.72 -10.39 -11.47
N ALA A 16 3.90 -9.14 -11.90
CA ALA A 16 5.11 -8.35 -11.62
C ALA A 16 4.89 -7.37 -10.45
N ALA A 17 3.73 -6.72 -10.43
CA ALA A 17 3.33 -5.78 -9.41
C ALA A 17 1.80 -5.69 -9.32
N VAL A 18 1.30 -5.22 -8.19
CA VAL A 18 -0.09 -4.79 -8.01
C VAL A 18 -0.07 -3.34 -7.54
N TYR A 19 -0.68 -2.45 -8.33
CA TYR A 19 -0.84 -1.04 -7.99
C TYR A 19 -2.32 -0.73 -7.83
N THR A 20 -2.74 -0.32 -6.65
CA THR A 20 -4.11 0.08 -6.36
C THR A 20 -4.14 1.58 -6.06
N GLN A 21 -5.19 2.27 -6.53
CA GLN A 21 -5.32 3.71 -6.33
C GLN A 21 -6.75 4.11 -5.98
N THR A 22 -6.87 5.10 -5.12
CA THR A 22 -8.12 5.74 -4.75
C THR A 22 -7.96 7.26 -4.85
N LEU A 23 -8.89 7.91 -5.56
CA LEU A 23 -8.85 9.37 -5.74
C LEU A 23 -9.59 10.06 -4.60
N LEU A 24 -8.86 10.86 -3.85
CA LEU A 24 -9.32 11.56 -2.65
C LEU A 24 -9.52 13.05 -2.94
N PRO A 25 -10.44 13.72 -2.22
CA PRO A 25 -10.59 15.17 -2.33
C PRO A 25 -9.29 15.85 -1.90
N ARG A 26 -8.79 16.77 -2.73
CA ARG A 26 -7.56 17.52 -2.46
C ARG A 26 -7.90 18.83 -1.74
N ILE A 27 -7.07 19.22 -0.78
CA ILE A 27 -7.11 20.58 -0.19
C ILE A 27 -6.92 21.61 -1.32
N GLY A 28 -7.80 22.62 -1.37
CA GLY A 28 -7.80 23.63 -2.43
C GLY A 28 -8.54 23.20 -3.70
N GLY A 29 -9.19 22.04 -3.71
CA GLY A 29 -10.05 21.58 -4.80
C GLY A 29 -9.39 20.56 -5.73
N GLY A 30 -10.22 19.85 -6.50
CA GLY A 30 -9.80 18.74 -7.34
C GLY A 30 -9.61 17.42 -6.57
N ARG A 31 -8.82 16.50 -7.15
CA ARG A 31 -8.54 15.18 -6.56
C ARG A 31 -7.05 14.87 -6.55
N VAL A 32 -6.65 14.03 -5.61
CA VAL A 32 -5.27 13.50 -5.49
C VAL A 32 -5.31 11.97 -5.35
N PRO A 33 -4.44 11.22 -6.06
CA PRO A 33 -4.37 9.77 -5.90
C PRO A 33 -3.60 9.41 -4.62
N ALA A 34 -4.28 8.72 -3.71
CA ALA A 34 -3.62 7.86 -2.72
C ALA A 34 -3.50 6.46 -3.32
N ALA A 35 -2.36 5.81 -3.17
CA ALA A 35 -2.10 4.52 -3.79
C ALA A 35 -1.35 3.56 -2.87
N GLU A 36 -1.32 2.31 -3.25
CA GLU A 36 -0.52 1.25 -2.65
C GLU A 36 0.14 0.46 -3.78
N LEU A 37 1.39 0.03 -3.57
CA LEU A 37 2.16 -0.73 -4.54
C LEU A 37 2.78 -1.95 -3.87
N LEU A 38 2.41 -3.14 -4.36
CA LEU A 38 3.09 -4.39 -4.05
C LEU A 38 3.92 -4.84 -5.25
N MET A 39 5.24 -4.79 -5.13
CA MET A 39 6.16 -5.47 -6.04
C MET A 39 6.19 -6.98 -5.75
N ILE A 40 5.98 -7.82 -6.75
CA ILE A 40 5.85 -9.27 -6.57
C ILE A 40 7.22 -9.94 -6.49
N GLY A 41 7.73 -10.02 -5.25
CA GLY A 41 8.91 -10.79 -4.86
C GLY A 41 8.62 -12.28 -4.58
N TYR A 42 9.63 -13.01 -4.11
CA TYR A 42 9.52 -14.46 -3.83
C TYR A 42 8.42 -14.80 -2.82
N GLY A 43 8.31 -14.05 -1.72
CA GLY A 43 7.32 -14.30 -0.66
C GLY A 43 5.88 -14.15 -1.17
N ALA A 44 5.55 -13.03 -1.81
CA ALA A 44 4.26 -12.82 -2.46
C ALA A 44 3.87 -13.94 -3.43
N ARG A 45 4.81 -14.43 -4.26
CA ARG A 45 4.56 -15.57 -5.17
C ARG A 45 4.20 -16.84 -4.41
N GLN A 46 4.90 -17.13 -3.31
CA GLN A 46 4.59 -18.29 -2.46
C GLN A 46 3.20 -18.19 -1.83
N HIS A 47 2.84 -17.02 -1.30
CA HIS A 47 1.51 -16.79 -0.71
C HIS A 47 0.39 -16.97 -1.74
N ILE A 48 0.57 -16.46 -2.97
CA ILE A 48 -0.40 -16.65 -4.07
C ILE A 48 -0.56 -18.15 -4.39
N ARG A 49 0.54 -18.90 -4.56
CA ARG A 49 0.48 -20.34 -4.88
C ARG A 49 -0.25 -21.14 -3.81
N LYS A 50 -0.02 -20.82 -2.55
CA LYS A 50 -0.60 -21.51 -1.38
C LYS A 50 -1.98 -21.00 -0.98
N ASN A 51 -2.55 -20.04 -1.72
CA ASN A 51 -3.82 -19.40 -1.39
C ASN A 51 -3.83 -18.73 0.00
N GLN A 52 -2.70 -18.14 0.39
CA GLN A 52 -2.50 -17.46 1.67
C GLN A 52 -2.49 -15.93 1.47
N VAL A 53 -3.51 -15.42 0.77
CA VAL A 53 -3.56 -14.02 0.32
C VAL A 53 -3.57 -13.00 1.46
N GLN A 54 -3.99 -13.39 2.66
CA GLN A 54 -3.92 -12.56 3.87
C GLN A 54 -2.50 -12.13 4.23
N HIS A 55 -1.47 -12.86 3.76
CA HIS A 55 -0.06 -12.54 3.99
C HIS A 55 0.53 -11.62 2.90
N LEU A 56 -0.25 -11.15 1.93
CA LEU A 56 0.29 -10.27 0.88
C LEU A 56 0.56 -8.85 1.36
N HIS A 57 -0.20 -8.35 2.35
CA HIS A 57 -0.02 -6.98 2.83
C HIS A 57 1.35 -6.78 3.51
N GLN A 58 1.81 -7.72 4.35
CA GLN A 58 3.16 -7.67 4.94
C GLN A 58 4.28 -7.68 3.89
N GLU A 59 4.05 -8.26 2.70
CA GLU A 59 5.05 -8.28 1.63
C GLU A 59 5.34 -6.89 1.08
N ILE A 60 4.39 -5.95 1.19
CA ILE A 60 4.58 -4.55 0.78
C ILE A 60 5.71 -3.92 1.58
N THR A 61 5.67 -4.10 2.91
CA THR A 61 6.73 -3.68 3.83
C THR A 61 8.07 -4.35 3.48
N LEU A 62 8.08 -5.66 3.24
CA LEU A 62 9.31 -6.41 2.93
C LEU A 62 9.93 -6.01 1.59
N THR A 63 9.10 -5.57 0.63
CA THR A 63 9.53 -5.20 -0.72
C THR A 63 9.72 -3.69 -0.90
N ARG A 64 9.70 -2.89 0.19
CA ARG A 64 9.96 -1.43 0.17
C ARG A 64 11.21 -1.04 -0.61
N ARG A 65 12.31 -1.78 -0.46
CA ARG A 65 13.57 -1.55 -1.19
C ARG A 65 13.43 -1.69 -2.71
N HIS A 66 12.39 -2.36 -3.19
CA HIS A 66 12.08 -2.55 -4.60
C HIS A 66 11.02 -1.55 -5.10
N GLY A 67 10.62 -0.58 -4.27
CA GLY A 67 9.67 0.47 -4.62
C GLY A 67 8.25 0.25 -4.12
N SER A 68 7.96 -0.82 -3.38
CA SER A 68 6.66 -1.01 -2.73
C SER A 68 6.41 0.05 -1.67
N PHE A 69 5.14 0.39 -1.45
CA PHE A 69 4.70 1.27 -0.38
C PHE A 69 3.24 0.98 0.00
N THR A 70 2.93 1.14 1.27
CA THR A 70 1.58 0.91 1.81
C THR A 70 0.65 2.08 1.48
N PHE A 71 -0.65 1.85 1.58
CA PHE A 71 -1.64 2.92 1.42
C PHE A 71 -1.46 3.99 2.49
N GLU A 72 -1.16 3.60 3.72
CA GLU A 72 -0.89 4.46 4.88
C GLU A 72 0.32 5.37 4.64
N GLU A 73 1.40 4.86 4.05
CA GLU A 73 2.56 5.67 3.64
C GLU A 73 2.17 6.71 2.58
N SER A 74 1.37 6.32 1.59
CA SER A 74 0.88 7.26 0.58
C SER A 74 -0.01 8.34 1.21
N LEU A 75 -0.91 7.98 2.12
CA LEU A 75 -1.78 8.93 2.83
C LEU A 75 -0.97 9.89 3.68
N ALA A 76 -0.01 9.39 4.46
CA ALA A 76 0.85 10.20 5.32
C ALA A 76 1.62 11.24 4.51
N ARG A 77 2.20 10.83 3.37
CA ARG A 77 2.89 11.73 2.45
C ARG A 77 1.98 12.84 1.92
N LEU A 78 0.74 12.51 1.53
CA LEU A 78 -0.22 13.51 1.04
C LEU A 78 -0.63 14.51 2.12
N VAL A 79 -0.77 14.05 3.37
CA VAL A 79 -1.06 14.93 4.52
C VAL A 79 0.10 15.88 4.79
N GLN A 80 1.33 15.37 4.79
CA GLN A 80 2.54 16.18 5.04
C GLN A 80 2.78 17.21 3.94
N GLN A 81 2.47 16.86 2.69
CA GLN A 81 2.54 17.78 1.55
C GLN A 81 1.39 18.80 1.52
N GLY A 82 0.49 18.77 2.52
CA GLY A 82 -0.67 19.67 2.58
C GLY A 82 -1.69 19.45 1.45
N GLN A 83 -1.69 18.27 0.84
CA GLN A 83 -2.61 17.92 -0.25
C GLN A 83 -3.89 17.24 0.24
N LEU A 84 -3.84 16.62 1.42
CA LEU A 84 -4.95 15.87 2.03
C LEU A 84 -5.11 16.25 3.50
N GLU A 85 -6.34 16.42 3.98
CA GLU A 85 -6.57 16.63 5.40
C GLU A 85 -6.28 15.35 6.20
N ARG A 86 -5.65 15.49 7.37
CA ARG A 86 -5.39 14.34 8.26
C ARG A 86 -6.66 13.58 8.61
N ARG A 87 -7.78 14.29 8.82
CA ARG A 87 -9.08 13.66 9.10
C ARG A 87 -9.56 12.81 7.93
N GLU A 88 -9.38 13.28 6.69
CA GLU A 88 -9.75 12.51 5.50
C GLU A 88 -8.85 11.27 5.38
N ALA A 89 -7.55 11.40 5.63
CA ALA A 89 -6.64 10.24 5.66
C ALA A 89 -7.08 9.18 6.69
N MET A 90 -7.42 9.61 7.91
CA MET A 90 -7.92 8.71 8.98
C MET A 90 -9.26 8.05 8.63
N ALA A 91 -10.10 8.70 7.83
CA ALA A 91 -11.37 8.13 7.37
C ALA A 91 -11.21 7.10 6.24
N ARG A 92 -10.04 7.04 5.61
CA ARG A 92 -9.77 6.18 4.43
C ARG A 92 -8.83 5.03 4.70
N THR A 93 -7.97 5.14 5.70
CA THR A 93 -7.02 4.10 6.09
C THR A 93 -7.72 2.82 6.57
N GLY A 94 -7.17 1.66 6.21
CA GLY A 94 -7.54 0.37 6.78
C GLY A 94 -6.82 0.09 8.11
N HIS A 95 -5.68 0.75 8.33
CA HIS A 95 -4.82 0.58 9.50
C HIS A 95 -4.54 1.94 10.17
N PRO A 96 -5.48 2.45 11.00
CA PRO A 96 -5.34 3.77 11.65
C PRO A 96 -4.09 3.91 12.51
N GLU A 97 -3.70 2.85 13.23
CA GLU A 97 -2.53 2.84 14.10
C GLU A 97 -1.22 2.96 13.30
N GLU A 98 -1.11 2.29 12.16
CA GLU A 98 0.04 2.39 11.27
C GLU A 98 0.15 3.80 10.65
N LEU A 99 -0.97 4.36 10.19
CA LEU A 99 -0.99 5.72 9.67
C LEU A 99 -0.52 6.75 10.72
N GLU A 100 -0.97 6.60 11.97
CA GLU A 100 -0.53 7.46 13.08
C GLU A 100 0.97 7.35 13.34
N LEU A 101 1.53 6.13 13.30
CA LEU A 101 2.96 5.90 13.46
C LEU A 101 3.76 6.60 12.34
N VAL A 102 3.39 6.36 11.08
CA VAL A 102 4.08 6.97 9.93
C VAL A 102 4.01 8.50 9.96
N LEU A 103 2.86 9.06 10.36
CA LEU A 103 2.69 10.51 10.51
C LEU A 103 3.58 11.11 11.62
N ARG A 104 3.95 10.33 12.64
CA ARG A 104 4.88 10.75 13.70
C ARG A 104 6.33 10.67 13.23
N ASP A 105 6.76 9.52 12.71
CA ASP A 105 8.15 9.27 12.28
C ASP A 105 8.63 10.30 11.25
N THR A 106 7.75 10.69 10.33
CA THR A 106 8.13 11.64 9.28
C THR A 106 8.32 13.07 9.80
N ARG A 107 7.69 13.44 10.91
CA ARG A 107 7.89 14.76 11.54
C ARG A 107 9.27 14.87 12.18
N GLU A 108 9.81 13.77 12.66
CA GLU A 108 11.15 13.73 13.26
C GLU A 108 12.26 13.88 12.20
N THR A 109 12.03 13.39 10.98
CA THR A 109 13.02 13.47 9.88
C THR A 109 13.08 14.87 9.25
N THR A 110 12.00 15.65 9.32
CA THR A 110 11.95 17.02 8.74
C THR A 110 12.42 18.09 9.74
N GLY A 111 12.58 17.72 11.02
CA GLY A 111 13.01 18.61 12.10
C GLY A 111 14.52 18.64 12.38
N ALA A 112 15.35 18.06 11.51
CA ALA A 112 16.82 18.02 11.61
C ALA A 112 17.50 18.84 10.52
#